data_AF-A0A954VZW5-F1
#
_entry.id   AF-A0A954VZW5-F1
#
_cell.length_a   1.000
_cell.length_b   1.000
_cell.length_c   1.000
_cell.angle_alpha   90.00
_cell.angle_beta   90.00
_cell.angle_gamma   90.00
#
_symmetry.space_group_name_H-M   'P 1'
#
loop_
_entity.id
_entity.type
_entity.pdbx_description
1 polymer ?
#
loop_
_entity_poly.entity_id
_entity_poly.type
_entity_poly.pdbx_seq_one_letter_code
_entity_poly.pdbx_strand_id
1 'polypeptide(L)'
;MLVFQAGTYEDNIPNNATFDQGDWNQDGEFDSSDLVYAMQVGTYALTALPAGNDIAASIDAYFHQFNRTTRLNKTPATMQHWA
;
A
#
# COMPACT_ATOMS: atom_id res chain seq x y z
N MET A 1 -26.92 1.40 9.74
CA MET A 1 -26.85 0.11 9.02
C MET A 1 -25.40 -0.16 8.63
N LEU A 2 -25.00 -1.40 8.40
CA LEU A 2 -23.75 -1.65 7.69
C LEU A 2 -23.99 -1.37 6.19
N VAL A 3 -23.05 -0.70 5.52
CA VAL A 3 -23.21 -0.23 4.12
C VAL A 3 -23.62 -1.36 3.17
N PHE A 4 -22.97 -2.52 3.24
CA PHE A 4 -23.32 -3.68 2.41
C PHE A 4 -24.68 -4.32 2.74
N GLN A 5 -25.22 -4.07 3.92
CA GLN A 5 -26.57 -4.56 4.27
C GLN A 5 -27.67 -3.70 3.64
N ALA A 6 -27.34 -2.50 3.12
CA ALA A 6 -28.29 -1.63 2.44
C ALA A 6 -28.78 -2.23 1.11
N GLY A 7 -28.01 -3.18 0.54
CA GLY A 7 -28.37 -3.87 -0.70
C GLY A 7 -28.16 -3.03 -1.96
N THR A 8 -27.53 -1.87 -1.85
CA THR A 8 -27.30 -0.92 -2.96
C THR A 8 -25.95 -1.11 -3.67
N TYR A 9 -25.10 -2.03 -3.19
CA TYR A 9 -23.80 -2.28 -3.81
C TYR A 9 -23.95 -2.96 -5.16
N GLU A 10 -23.54 -2.29 -6.25
CA GLU A 10 -23.53 -2.83 -7.63
C GLU A 10 -24.91 -3.40 -8.05
N ASP A 11 -26.00 -2.79 -7.61
CA ASP A 11 -27.36 -3.29 -7.85
C ASP A 11 -27.98 -2.84 -9.19
N ASN A 12 -27.34 -1.89 -9.88
CA ASN A 12 -27.76 -1.26 -11.13
C ASN A 12 -29.08 -0.47 -11.04
N ILE A 13 -29.42 0.08 -9.88
CA ILE A 13 -30.60 0.94 -9.70
C ILE A 13 -30.14 2.39 -9.52
N PRO A 14 -30.29 3.24 -10.56
CA PRO A 14 -29.74 4.59 -10.55
C PRO A 14 -30.28 5.47 -9.41
N ASN A 15 -29.40 6.22 -8.74
CA ASN A 15 -29.70 7.22 -7.72
C ASN A 15 -30.45 6.66 -6.50
N ASN A 16 -30.12 5.44 -6.07
CA ASN A 16 -30.76 4.81 -4.91
C ASN A 16 -29.88 4.76 -3.65
N ALA A 17 -28.63 5.23 -3.75
CA ALA A 17 -27.69 5.24 -2.65
C ALA A 17 -27.64 6.61 -1.97
N THR A 18 -27.32 6.59 -0.69
CA THR A 18 -26.99 7.79 0.10
C THR A 18 -25.61 7.59 0.71
N PHE A 19 -25.01 8.67 1.21
CA PHE A 19 -23.70 8.61 1.85
C PHE A 19 -23.63 7.57 2.99
N ASP A 20 -24.69 7.45 3.79
CA ASP A 20 -24.77 6.47 4.89
C ASP A 20 -24.95 5.01 4.39
N GLN A 21 -25.29 4.83 3.12
CA GLN A 21 -25.45 3.53 2.45
C GLN A 21 -24.23 3.14 1.61
N GLY A 22 -23.30 4.06 1.32
CA GLY A 22 -22.04 3.78 0.63
C GLY A 22 -21.66 4.75 -0.50
N ASP A 23 -22.52 5.70 -0.87
CA ASP A 23 -22.26 6.73 -1.90
C ASP A 23 -21.29 7.80 -1.37
N TRP A 24 -20.01 7.46 -1.36
CA TRP A 24 -18.95 8.28 -0.80
C TRP A 24 -18.41 9.29 -1.79
N ASN A 25 -18.53 9.03 -3.10
CA ASN A 25 -18.14 9.96 -4.15
C ASN A 25 -19.27 10.96 -4.52
N GLN A 26 -20.49 10.76 -4.01
CA GLN A 26 -21.71 11.57 -4.23
C GLN A 26 -22.22 11.54 -5.67
N ASP A 27 -22.08 10.43 -6.38
CA ASP A 27 -22.63 10.22 -7.72
C ASP A 27 -24.01 9.54 -7.74
N GLY A 28 -24.49 9.12 -6.57
CA GLY A 28 -25.82 8.52 -6.38
C GLY A 28 -25.84 7.00 -6.45
N GLU A 29 -24.71 6.35 -6.70
CA GLU A 29 -24.54 4.91 -6.68
C GLU A 29 -23.72 4.46 -5.47
N PHE A 30 -23.82 3.17 -5.10
CA PHE A 30 -22.80 2.54 -4.26
C PHE A 30 -22.09 1.48 -5.09
N ASP A 31 -20.89 1.79 -5.56
CA ASP A 31 -20.13 0.91 -6.43
C ASP A 31 -18.65 0.84 -6.07
N SER A 32 -17.88 0.15 -6.91
CA SER A 32 -16.43 0.00 -6.71
C SER A 32 -15.68 1.35 -6.71
N SER A 33 -16.22 2.38 -7.38
CA SER A 33 -15.62 3.71 -7.44
C SER A 33 -15.69 4.43 -6.09
N ASP A 34 -16.74 4.21 -5.28
CA ASP A 34 -16.84 4.73 -3.90
C ASP A 34 -15.74 4.17 -3.01
N LEU A 35 -15.48 2.87 -3.13
CA LEU A 35 -14.42 2.21 -2.38
C LEU A 35 -13.05 2.81 -2.75
N VAL A 36 -12.81 3.01 -4.05
CA VAL A 36 -11.57 3.64 -4.53
C VAL A 36 -11.48 5.08 -4.05
N TYR A 37 -12.56 5.86 -4.13
CA TYR A 37 -12.62 7.23 -3.66
C TYR A 37 -12.29 7.32 -2.17
N ALA A 38 -12.95 6.52 -1.33
CA ALA A 38 -12.71 6.49 0.11
C ALA A 38 -11.28 6.03 0.47
N MET A 39 -10.67 5.14 -0.32
CA MET A 39 -9.26 4.80 -0.16
C MET A 39 -8.32 5.94 -0.60
N GLN A 40 -8.67 6.73 -1.61
CA GLN A 40 -7.85 7.85 -2.08
C GLN A 40 -7.88 9.04 -1.12
N VAL A 41 -9.05 9.37 -0.58
CA VAL A 41 -9.24 10.55 0.27
C VAL A 41 -9.21 10.24 1.77
N GLY A 42 -9.39 8.97 2.12
CA GLY A 42 -9.44 8.51 3.51
C GLY A 42 -8.08 8.50 4.21
N THR A 43 -8.14 8.37 5.54
CA THR A 43 -6.94 8.14 6.34
C THR A 43 -6.79 6.66 6.61
N TYR A 44 -5.58 6.14 6.40
CA TYR A 44 -5.26 4.77 6.75
C TYR A 44 -4.92 4.69 8.22
N ALA A 45 -5.52 3.74 8.93
CA ALA A 45 -5.04 3.40 10.25
C ALA A 45 -3.61 2.88 10.12
N LEU A 46 -2.65 3.63 10.65
CA LEU A 46 -1.39 3.05 11.05
C LEU A 46 -1.72 2.16 12.24
N THR A 47 -1.96 0.87 12.03
CA THR A 47 -2.03 -0.06 13.16
C THR A 47 -0.74 0.13 13.94
N ALA A 48 -0.86 0.43 15.25
CA ALA A 48 0.26 0.72 16.13
C ALA A 48 1.36 -0.32 15.88
N LEU A 49 2.53 0.15 15.41
CA LEU A 49 3.71 -0.69 15.34
C LEU A 49 3.83 -1.37 16.72
N PRO A 50 3.98 -2.71 16.82
CA PRO A 50 4.72 -3.21 17.97
C PRO A 50 6.03 -2.44 17.91
N ALA A 51 6.41 -1.75 18.99
CA ALA A 51 7.68 -1.01 19.04
C ALA A 51 8.80 -1.93 18.52
N GLY A 52 9.24 -1.72 17.28
CA GLY A 52 9.84 -2.83 16.54
C GLY A 52 10.07 -2.54 15.06
N ASN A 53 10.79 -1.45 14.81
CA ASN A 53 11.58 -1.13 13.61
C ASN A 53 10.81 -0.89 12.31
N ASP A 54 10.92 0.36 11.84
CA ASP A 54 10.48 0.86 10.55
C ASP A 54 11.01 0.00 9.39
N ILE A 55 10.20 -0.98 8.98
CA ILE A 55 10.53 -1.95 7.93
C ILE A 55 10.86 -1.28 6.59
N ALA A 56 10.25 -0.14 6.28
CA ALA A 56 10.53 0.61 5.06
C ALA A 56 11.98 1.15 5.00
N ALA A 57 12.48 1.73 6.09
CA ALA A 57 13.86 2.20 6.16
C ALA A 57 14.86 1.04 6.23
N SER A 58 14.48 -0.06 6.89
CA SER A 58 15.34 -1.25 7.00
C SER A 58 15.51 -2.00 5.67
N ILE A 59 14.49 -2.05 4.80
CA ILE A 59 14.57 -2.73 3.51
C ILE A 59 15.51 -1.98 2.56
N ASP A 60 15.37 -0.65 2.46
CA ASP A 60 16.25 0.18 1.62
C ASP A 60 17.71 0.11 2.12
N ALA A 61 17.92 0.24 3.43
CA ALA A 61 19.24 0.09 4.04
C ALA A 61 19.83 -1.32 3.83
N TYR A 62 19.01 -2.38 3.87
CA TYR A 62 19.45 -3.76 3.66
C TYR A 62 19.91 -3.98 2.21
N PHE A 63 19.16 -3.49 1.22
CA PHE A 63 19.55 -3.58 -0.18
C PHE A 63 20.82 -2.76 -0.48
N HIS A 64 20.96 -1.58 0.10
CA HIS A 64 22.18 -0.77 -0.02
C HIS A 64 23.41 -1.44 0.64
N GLN A 65 23.23 -2.06 1.81
CA GLN A 65 24.29 -2.80 2.49
C GLN A 65 24.72 -4.04 1.70
N PHE A 66 23.77 -4.87 1.25
CA PHE A 66 24.07 -6.08 0.47
C PHE A 66 24.80 -5.76 -0.84
N ASN A 67 24.39 -4.71 -1.53
CA ASN A 67 25.04 -4.24 -2.76
C ASN A 67 26.45 -3.67 -2.52
N ARG A 68 26.72 -3.07 -1.35
CA ARG A 68 28.07 -2.63 -0.97
C ARG A 68 28.97 -3.83 -0.66
N THR A 69 28.49 -4.80 0.11
CA THR A 69 29.28 -5.96 0.52
C THR A 69 29.59 -6.88 -0.66
N THR A 70 28.64 -7.07 -1.59
CA THR A 70 28.87 -7.82 -2.83
C THR A 70 29.80 -7.11 -3.82
N ARG A 71 29.88 -5.77 -3.80
CA ARG A 71 30.87 -5.00 -4.58
C ARG A 71 32.27 -5.05 -3.96
N LEU A 72 32.37 -5.03 -2.64
CA LEU A 72 33.66 -5.13 -1.93
C LEU A 72 34.26 -6.56 -2.02
N ASN A 73 33.42 -7.60 -2.10
CA ASN A 73 33.87 -8.98 -2.31
C ASN A 73 34.20 -9.32 -3.78
N LYS A 74 34.14 -8.33 -4.70
CA LYS A 74 34.53 -8.47 -6.11
C LYS A 74 35.81 -7.70 -6.45
N THR A 75 36.69 -7.43 -5.48
CA THR A 75 38.08 -7.03 -5.82
C THR A 75 38.86 -8.27 -6.26
N PRO A 76 39.53 -8.22 -7.44
CA PRO A 76 40.24 -9.37 -7.99
C PRO A 76 41.37 -9.78 -7.04
N ALA A 77 41.35 -11.04 -6.59
CA ALA A 77 42.50 -11.64 -5.98
C ALA A 77 43.66 -11.63 -6.98
N THR A 78 44.69 -10.85 -6.66
CA THR A 78 46.10 -11.06 -7.03
C THR A 78 46.45 -11.07 -8.53
N MET A 79 46.66 -9.89 -9.12
CA MET A 79 47.75 -9.68 -10.09
C MET A 79 48.96 -9.08 -9.34
N GLN A 80 49.65 -9.89 -8.55
CA GLN A 80 50.97 -9.57 -7.99
C GLN A 80 51.74 -10.89 -7.77
N HIS A 81 52.20 -11.51 -8.85
CA HIS A 81 53.38 -12.40 -8.84
C HIS A 81 53.73 -12.89 -10.25
N TRP A 82 54.26 -12.03 -11.11
CA TRP A 82 55.18 -12.46 -12.17
C TRP A 82 56.21 -11.35 -12.35
N ALA A 83 57.45 -11.68 -11.95
CA ALA A 83 58.67 -10.99 -12.35
C ALA A 83 58.96 -11.26 -13.83
#